data_AF-A0A7V8YVP3-F1
#
_entry.id   AF-A0A7V8YVP3-F1
#
_cell.length_a   1.000
_cell.length_b   1.000
_cell.length_c   1.000
_cell.angle_alpha   90.00
_cell.angle_beta   90.00
_cell.angle_gamma   90.00
#
_symmetry.space_group_name_H-M   'P 1'
#
loop_
_entity.id
_entity.type
_entity.pdbx_description
1 polymer ?
#
loop_
_entity_poly.entity_id
_entity_poly.type
_entity_poly.pdbx_seq_one_letter_code
_entity_poly.pdbx_strand_id
1 'polypeptide(L)' 'MELIHTCYRITDIDRSVAFYTALGFEERRRMPIREEAINVFLGLPGEGDQLELTYNHGVDSYELGTGYG' A
#
# COMPACT_ATOMS: atom_id res chain seq x y z
N MET A 1 20.57 3.07 -4.29
CA MET A 1 19.37 3.21 -5.12
C MET A 1 18.57 1.95 -4.90
N GLU A 2 17.65 1.98 -3.95
CA GLU A 2 16.78 0.83 -3.68
C GLU A 2 15.74 0.73 -4.80
N LEU A 3 15.51 -0.50 -5.27
CA LEU A 3 14.56 -0.80 -6.34
C LEU A 3 13.12 -0.58 -5.85
N ILE A 4 12.35 0.09 -6.71
CA ILE A 4 10.90 -0.01 -6.97
C ILE A 4 10.15 -0.92 -5.98
N HIS A 5 9.47 -0.35 -4.99
CA HIS A 5 8.50 -1.09 -4.19
C HIS A 5 7.35 -1.56 -5.07
N THR A 6 6.83 -2.75 -4.79
CA THR A 6 5.61 -3.23 -5.47
C THR A 6 4.44 -2.34 -5.06
N CYS A 7 3.73 -1.77 -6.03
CA CYS A 7 2.60 -0.89 -5.77
C CYS A 7 1.26 -1.57 -6.07
N TYR A 8 0.37 -1.61 -5.07
CA TYR A 8 -0.99 -2.11 -5.22
C TYR A 8 -2.02 -1.05 -4.86
N ARG A 9 -3.03 -0.90 -5.72
CA ARG A 9 -4.21 -0.10 -5.42
C ARG A 9 -5.17 -0.88 -4.54
N ILE A 10 -5.66 -0.24 -3.48
CA ILE A 10 -6.55 -0.84 -2.48
C ILE A 10 -7.78 0.03 -2.26
N THR A 11 -8.83 -0.57 -1.71
CA THR A 11 -10.11 0.10 -1.43
C THR A 11 -10.41 0.22 0.06
N ASP A 12 -9.58 -0.39 0.92
CA ASP A 12 -9.72 -0.37 2.37
C ASP A 12 -8.33 -0.48 3.03
N ILE A 13 -7.88 0.61 3.65
CA ILE A 13 -6.54 0.69 4.27
C ILE A 13 -6.42 -0.30 5.42
N ASP A 14 -7.37 -0.31 6.34
CA ASP A 14 -7.25 -1.08 7.59
C ASP A 14 -7.30 -2.57 7.31
N ARG A 15 -8.19 -3.01 6.40
CA ARG A 15 -8.25 -4.41 5.96
C ARG A 15 -6.97 -4.84 5.27
N SER A 16 -6.44 -4.02 4.37
CA SER A 16 -5.22 -4.34 3.63
C SER A 16 -3.98 -4.36 4.53
N VAL A 17 -3.82 -3.36 5.40
CA VAL A 17 -2.72 -3.34 6.38
C VAL A 17 -2.79 -4.55 7.30
N ALA A 18 -3.98 -4.86 7.85
CA ALA A 18 -4.15 -6.03 8.72
C ALA A 18 -3.76 -7.35 8.01
N PHE A 19 -4.12 -7.50 6.73
CA PHE A 19 -3.73 -8.65 5.93
C PHE A 19 -2.21 -8.77 5.78
N TYR A 20 -1.52 -7.71 5.37
CA TYR A 20 -0.07 -7.76 5.19
C TYR A 20 0.68 -7.87 6.51
N THR A 21 0.18 -7.28 7.60
CA THR A 21 0.72 -7.48 8.94
C THR A 21 0.59 -8.92 9.40
N ALA A 22 -0.52 -9.60 9.11
CA ALA A 22 -0.65 -11.04 9.38
C ALA A 22 0.34 -11.90 8.59
N LEU A 23 0.85 -11.39 7.46
CA LEU A 23 1.92 -12.01 6.66
C LEU A 23 3.34 -11.61 7.14
N GLY A 24 3.46 -10.78 8.18
CA GLY A 24 4.73 -10.37 8.77
C GLY A 24 5.26 -9.02 8.31
N PHE A 25 4.50 -8.24 7.54
CA PHE A 25 4.89 -6.87 7.18
C PHE A 25 4.65 -5.88 8.33
N GLU A 26 5.53 -4.90 8.45
CA GLU A 26 5.40 -3.76 9.34
C GLU A 26 5.03 -2.52 8.53
N GLU A 27 4.01 -1.79 8.99
CA GLU A 27 3.73 -0.47 8.45
C GLU A 27 4.86 0.49 8.84
N ARG A 28 5.46 1.14 7.84
CA ARG A 28 6.61 2.04 8.03
C ARG A 28 6.21 3.52 7.94
N ARG A 29 5.33 3.86 7.01
CA ARG A 29 4.91 5.24 6.75
C ARG A 29 3.52 5.29 6.12
N ARG A 30 2.70 6.26 6.54
CA ARG A 30 1.51 6.71 5.81
C ARG A 30 1.75 8.11 5.28
N MET A 31 1.42 8.34 4.02
CA MET A 31 1.62 9.62 3.35
C MET A 31 0.36 10.02 2.58
N PRO A 32 -0.36 11.07 3.00
CA PRO A 32 -1.45 11.63 2.20
C PRO A 32 -0.89 12.29 0.93
N ILE A 33 -1.59 12.09 -0.19
CA ILE A 33 -1.36 12.75 -1.47
C ILE A 33 -2.50 13.73 -1.69
N ARG A 34 -2.26 14.97 -1.24
CA ARG A 34 -3.23 16.08 -1.22
C ARG A 34 -4.60 15.59 -0.73
N GLU A 35 -5.63 15.71 -1.56
CA GLU A 35 -7.01 15.27 -1.30
C GLU A 35 -7.38 14.05 -2.17
N GLU A 36 -6.41 13.47 -2.90
CA GLU A 36 -6.69 12.43 -3.90
C GLU A 36 -6.49 11.01 -3.34
N ALA A 37 -5.43 10.78 -2.57
CA ALA A 37 -5.07 9.44 -2.13
C ALA A 37 -4.26 9.41 -0.83
N ILE A 38 -4.08 8.20 -0.29
CA ILE A 38 -3.15 7.89 0.80
C ILE A 38 -2.26 6.72 0.38
N ASN A 39 -0.95 6.89 0.51
CA ASN A 39 0.02 5.81 0.31
C ASN A 39 0.47 5.26 1.67
N VAL A 40 0.45 3.93 1.80
CA VAL A 40 0.93 3.20 2.96
C VAL A 40 2.12 2.34 2.54
N PHE A 41 3.27 2.59 3.14
CA PHE A 41 4.50 1.85 2.88
C PHE A 41 4.70 0.77 3.94
N LEU A 42 4.95 -0.46 3.50
CA LEU A 42 5.22 -1.60 4.34
C LEU A 42 6.54 -2.28 3.95
N GLY A 43 7.17 -2.92 4.92
CA GLY A 43 8.38 -3.74 4.72
C GLY A 43 8.44 -4.88 5.73
N LEU A 44 9.27 -5.88 5.46
CA LEU A 44 9.56 -6.92 6.45
C LEU A 44 10.49 -6.37 7.55
N PRO A 45 10.56 -7.03 8.73
CA PRO A 45 11.42 -6.59 9.82
C PRO A 45 12.88 -6.48 9.37
N GLY A 46 13.49 -5.31 9.58
CA GLY A 46 14.86 -5.01 9.17
C GLY A 46 15.06 -4.68 7.69
N GLU A 47 14.01 -4.71 6.88
CA GLU A 47 14.05 -4.35 5.45
C GLU A 47 13.45 -2.96 5.20
N GLY A 48 13.75 -2.39 4.02
CA GLY A 48 13.24 -1.10 3.56
C GLY A 48 11.77 -1.15 3.12
N ASP A 49 11.30 -0.06 2.51
CA ASP A 49 9.96 0.02 1.93
C ASP A 49 9.88 -0.91 0.71
N GLN A 50 9.16 -2.03 0.82
CA GLN A 50 9.05 -3.05 -0.26
C GLN A 50 7.66 -3.10 -0.90
N LEU A 51 6.64 -2.71 -0.15
CA LEU A 51 5.24 -2.71 -0.58
C LEU A 51 4.65 -1.32 -0.37
N GLU A 52 4.03 -0.79 -1.40
CA GLU A 52 3.26 0.44 -1.36
C GLU A 52 1.78 0.12 -1.64
N LEU A 53 0.91 0.50 -0.72
CA LEU A 53 -0.54 0.43 -0.90
C LEU A 53 -1.07 1.83 -1.18
N THR A 54 -1.71 2.00 -2.32
CA THR A 54 -2.34 3.28 -2.71
C THR A 54 -3.85 3.17 -2.53
N TYR A 55 -4.40 3.94 -1.59
CA TYR A 55 -5.83 4.11 -1.41
C TYR A 55 -6.28 5.40 -2.09
N ASN A 56 -7.10 5.31 -3.14
CA ASN A 56 -7.67 6.49 -3.80
C ASN A 56 -9.04 6.81 -3.21
N HIS A 57 -9.27 8.07 -2.84
CA HIS A 57 -10.55 8.47 -2.27
C HIS A 57 -11.69 8.29 -3.27
N GLY A 58 -12.81 7.72 -2.79
CA GLY A 58 -14.01 7.52 -3.61
C GLY A 58 -13.95 6.36 -4.61
N VAL A 59 -12.89 5.56 -4.62
CA VAL A 59 -12.79 4.35 -5.46
C VAL A 59 -13.13 3.11 -4.63
N ASP A 60 -14.17 2.39 -5.02
CA ASP A 60 -14.68 1.22 -4.30
C ASP A 60 -14.24 -0.13 -4.93
N SER A 61 -13.72 -0.09 -6.15
CA SER A 61 -13.36 -1.28 -6.93
C SER A 61 -12.30 -0.98 -7.99
N TYR A 62 -11.52 -2.01 -8.32
CA TYR A 62 -10.59 -2.02 -9.44
C TYR A 62 -10.84 -3.28 -10.28
N GLU A 63 -10.74 -3.15 -11.59
CA GLU A 63 -10.75 -4.31 -12.47
C GLU A 63 -9.45 -5.11 -12.25
N LEU A 64 -9.55 -6.42 -12.06
CA LEU A 64 -8.39 -7.29 -11.88
C LEU A 64 -7.42 -7.10 -13.06
N GLY A 65 -6.17 -6.72 -12.78
CA GLY A 65 -5.19 -6.32 -13.80
C GLY A 65 -4.86 -4.83 -13.82
N THR A 66 -5.77 -3.97 -13.34
CA THR A 66 -5.57 -2.49 -13.33
C THR A 66 -5.07 -1.94 -11.99
N GLY A 67 -5.02 -2.78 -10.95
CA GLY A 67 -4.58 -2.40 -9.61
C GLY A 67 -3.06 -2.40 -9.41
N TYR A 68 -2.28 -2.74 -10.43
CA TYR A 68 -0.82 -2.89 -10.37
C TYR A 68 -0.14 -1.63 -10.94
N GLY A 69 0.95 -1.17 -10.32
CA GLY A 69 1.71 0.04 -10.70
C GLY A 69 3.21 -0.15 -10.55
#